data_AF-A0A2V8FAP8-F1
#
_entry.id   AF-A0A2V8FAP8-F1
#
_cell.length_a   1.000
_cell.length_b   1.000
_cell.length_c   1.000
_cell.angle_alpha   90.00
_cell.angle_beta   90.00
_cell.angle_gamma   90.00
#
_symmetry.space_group_name_H-M   'P 1'
#
loop_
_entity.id
_entity.type
_entity.pdbx_description
1 polymer ?
#
loop_
_entity_poly.entity_id
_entity_poly.type
_entity_poly.pdbx_seq_one_letter_code
_entity_poly.pdbx_strand_id
1 'polypeptide(L)'
;MFTNINRAMRLPGHSHFATVTLHYLTNGAGHGFPAFALTYAAIQRHLMALTERPFHDKTNEDVANLLWHAFLDWSDSDVERWGGSFRLAKLELAVRGVPDRIGHADGFTVYAVEAVPA
;
A
#
# COMPACT_ATOMS: atom_id res chain seq x y z
N MET A 1 3.99 5.47 7.63
CA MET A 1 5.38 5.88 7.38
C MET A 1 6.16 4.62 7.07
N PHE A 2 7.08 4.65 6.12
CA PHE A 2 7.97 3.53 5.86
C PHE A 2 9.39 4.05 5.58
N THR A 3 10.38 3.17 5.65
CA THR A 3 11.77 3.47 5.30
C THR A 3 12.17 2.54 4.18
N ASN A 4 12.82 3.06 3.14
CA ASN A 4 13.46 2.24 2.12
C ASN A 4 14.91 2.66 1.93
N ILE A 5 15.72 1.70 1.49
CA ILE A 5 17.11 1.91 1.10
C ILE A 5 17.21 1.57 -0.37
N ASN A 6 17.53 2.57 -1.19
CA ASN A 6 17.61 2.43 -2.62
C ASN A 6 19.07 2.43 -3.07
N ARG A 7 19.66 1.25 -3.29
CA ARG A 7 21.05 1.16 -3.75
C ARG A 7 21.20 1.58 -5.21
N ALA A 8 20.18 1.34 -6.04
CA ALA A 8 20.19 1.73 -7.46
C ALA A 8 20.39 3.24 -7.64
N MET A 9 19.77 4.06 -6.77
CA MET A 9 19.92 5.51 -6.77
C MET A 9 21.05 6.03 -5.87
N ARG A 10 21.80 5.14 -5.20
CA ARG A 10 22.88 5.48 -4.25
C ARG A 10 22.45 6.45 -3.14
N LEU A 11 21.18 6.38 -2.72
CA LEU A 11 20.66 7.20 -1.64
C LEU A 11 20.80 6.47 -0.30
N PRO A 12 21.16 7.17 0.80
CA PRO A 12 21.06 6.59 2.13
C PRO A 12 19.62 6.22 2.45
N GLY A 13 19.43 5.31 3.41
CA GLY A 13 18.10 4.96 3.89
C GLY A 13 17.35 6.20 4.35
N HIS A 14 16.14 6.40 3.86
CA HIS A 14 15.32 7.55 4.21
C HIS A 14 13.87 7.12 4.42
N SER A 15 13.16 7.90 5.23
CA SER A 15 11.80 7.60 5.63
C SER A 15 10.81 8.52 4.95
N HIS A 16 9.66 7.96 4.63
CA HIS A 16 8.59 8.64 3.91
C HIS A 16 7.31 8.69 4.73
N PHE A 17 6.64 9.84 4.66
CA PHE A 17 5.21 9.91 4.88
C PHE A 17 4.51 9.51 3.59
N ALA A 18 3.60 8.55 3.68
CA ALA A 18 2.87 8.06 2.54
C ALA A 18 1.44 7.70 2.90
N THR A 19 0.57 7.81 1.92
CA THR A 19 -0.83 7.34 1.97
C THR A 19 -0.95 6.11 1.09
N VAL A 20 -1.60 5.07 1.59
CA VAL A 20 -1.96 3.87 0.82
C VAL A 20 -3.46 3.89 0.58
N THR A 21 -3.86 3.82 -0.69
CA THR A 21 -5.28 3.68 -1.09
C THR A 21 -5.47 2.30 -1.71
N LEU A 22 -6.44 1.54 -1.18
CA LEU A 22 -6.84 0.23 -1.69
C LEU A 22 -8.17 0.38 -2.42
N HIS A 23 -8.20 0.02 -3.70
CA HIS A 23 -9.40 0.04 -4.52
C HIS A 23 -9.89 -1.38 -4.71
N TYR A 24 -11.13 -1.64 -4.30
CA TYR A 24 -11.76 -2.95 -4.39
C TYR A 24 -12.87 -2.94 -5.45
N LEU A 25 -12.93 -4.01 -6.24
CA LEU A 25 -14.07 -4.31 -7.10
C LEU A 25 -15.03 -5.23 -6.35
N THR A 26 -16.33 -4.97 -6.48
CA THR A 26 -17.38 -5.89 -6.05
C THR A 26 -17.73 -6.80 -7.22
N ASN A 27 -17.92 -8.10 -6.97
CA ASN A 27 -18.22 -9.06 -8.03
C ASN A 27 -19.74 -9.24 -8.29
N GLY A 28 -20.58 -8.32 -7.79
CA GLY A 28 -22.03 -8.31 -8.01
C GLY A 28 -22.83 -9.41 -7.28
N ALA A 29 -22.18 -10.44 -6.72
CA ALA A 29 -22.83 -11.55 -6.02
C ALA A 29 -22.87 -11.38 -4.49
N GLY A 30 -22.25 -10.32 -3.94
CA GLY A 30 -22.17 -10.07 -2.51
C GLY A 30 -21.94 -8.61 -2.15
N HIS A 31 -21.61 -8.37 -0.89
CA HIS A 31 -21.33 -7.03 -0.37
C HIS A 31 -19.89 -6.60 -0.73
N GLY A 32 -19.69 -5.29 -0.96
CA GLY A 32 -18.35 -4.72 -1.12
C GLY A 32 -17.54 -4.73 0.17
N PHE A 33 -16.37 -4.10 0.15
CA PHE A 33 -15.54 -4.00 1.36
C PHE A 33 -16.35 -3.39 2.51
N PRO A 34 -16.49 -4.09 3.65
CA PRO A 34 -17.26 -3.60 4.79
C PRO A 34 -16.52 -2.44 5.47
N ALA A 35 -17.04 -1.22 5.43
CA ALA A 35 -16.38 -0.02 5.97
C ALA A 35 -16.61 0.17 7.49
N PHE A 36 -16.22 -0.81 8.32
CA PHE A 36 -16.35 -0.77 9.77
C PHE A 36 -15.02 -0.48 10.47
N ALA A 37 -15.07 -0.01 11.72
CA ALA A 37 -13.85 0.27 12.49
C ALA A 37 -12.90 -0.93 12.58
N LEU A 38 -13.45 -2.14 12.77
CA LEU A 38 -12.64 -3.37 12.87
C LEU A 38 -11.97 -3.76 11.56
N THR A 39 -12.63 -3.54 10.42
CA THR A 39 -12.10 -3.91 9.10
C THR A 39 -11.01 -2.92 8.68
N TYR A 40 -11.18 -1.63 8.97
CA TYR A 40 -10.09 -0.65 8.84
C TYR A 40 -8.92 -0.95 9.78
N ALA A 41 -9.20 -1.34 11.03
CA ALA A 41 -8.15 -1.72 11.97
C ALA A 41 -7.35 -2.94 11.48
N ALA A 42 -8.01 -3.93 10.86
CA ALA A 42 -7.34 -5.08 10.26
C ALA A 42 -6.38 -4.66 9.13
N ILE A 43 -6.83 -3.80 8.21
CA ILE A 43 -5.98 -3.24 7.15
C ILE A 43 -4.79 -2.48 7.75
N GLN A 44 -5.04 -1.64 8.76
CA GLN A 44 -3.98 -0.87 9.41
C GLN A 44 -2.94 -1.76 10.09
N ARG A 45 -3.37 -2.79 10.84
CA ARG A 45 -2.46 -3.75 11.46
C ARG A 45 -1.58 -4.45 10.43
N HIS A 46 -2.18 -4.94 9.33
CA HIS A 46 -1.44 -5.61 8.26
C HIS A 46 -0.43 -4.66 7.60
N LEU A 47 -0.86 -3.45 7.25
CA LEU A 47 0.04 -2.43 6.67
C LEU A 47 1.18 -2.03 7.61
N MET A 48 0.90 -1.87 8.90
CA MET A 48 1.92 -1.55 9.90
C MET A 48 2.94 -2.68 10.04
N ALA A 49 2.51 -3.95 10.05
CA ALA A 49 3.42 -5.09 10.09
C ALA A 49 4.34 -5.14 8.86
N LEU A 50 3.81 -4.85 7.66
CA LEU A 50 4.59 -4.81 6.43
C LEU A 50 5.63 -3.66 6.41
N THR A 51 5.33 -2.56 7.09
CA THR A 51 6.15 -1.33 7.06
C THR A 51 7.00 -1.11 8.31
N GLU A 52 6.95 -2.03 9.28
CA GLU A 52 7.67 -1.93 10.55
C GLU A 52 9.20 -1.90 10.36
N ARG A 53 9.70 -2.64 9.36
CA ARG A 53 11.13 -2.75 9.06
C ARG A 53 11.49 -2.03 7.77
N PRO A 54 12.73 -1.52 7.64
CA PRO A 54 13.17 -0.91 6.39
C PRO A 54 13.10 -1.88 5.22
N PHE A 55 12.60 -1.40 4.08
CA PHE A 55 12.66 -2.09 2.80
C PHE A 55 14.07 -1.96 2.23
N HIS A 56 14.87 -3.02 2.34
CA HIS A 56 16.25 -3.04 1.86
C HIS A 56 16.31 -3.28 0.35
N ASP A 57 17.06 -2.43 -0.34
CA ASP A 57 17.29 -2.51 -1.79
C ASP A 57 15.98 -2.52 -2.59
N LYS A 58 15.17 -1.48 -2.31
CA LYS A 58 13.81 -1.31 -2.83
C LYS A 58 13.56 0.16 -3.18
N THR A 59 13.08 0.39 -4.39
CA THR A 59 12.51 1.66 -4.85
C THR A 59 11.08 1.83 -4.31
N ASN A 60 10.46 2.99 -4.52
CA ASN A 60 9.06 3.20 -4.11
C ASN A 60 8.10 2.37 -4.96
N GLU A 61 8.44 2.16 -6.23
CA GLU A 61 7.78 1.26 -7.17
C GLU A 61 7.81 -0.17 -6.66
N ASP A 62 8.96 -0.64 -6.18
CA ASP A 62 9.08 -1.97 -5.59
C ASP A 62 8.27 -2.10 -4.31
N VAL A 63 8.25 -1.06 -3.46
CA VAL A 63 7.41 -1.03 -2.25
C VAL A 63 5.93 -1.09 -2.63
N ALA A 64 5.48 -0.32 -3.62
CA ALA A 64 4.10 -0.37 -4.10
C ALA A 64 3.71 -1.78 -4.61
N ASN A 65 4.59 -2.43 -5.38
CA ASN A 65 4.39 -3.81 -5.85
C ASN A 65 4.37 -4.83 -4.71
N LEU A 66 5.25 -4.69 -3.71
CA LEU A 66 5.24 -5.56 -2.52
C LEU A 66 3.95 -5.43 -1.72
N LEU A 67 3.50 -4.19 -1.50
CA LEU A 67 2.22 -3.94 -0.82
C LEU A 67 1.06 -4.52 -1.63
N TRP A 68 1.06 -4.34 -2.96
CA TRP A 68 0.04 -4.92 -3.83
C TRP A 68 -0.06 -6.44 -3.65
N HIS A 69 1.06 -7.15 -3.77
CA HIS A 69 1.09 -8.60 -3.58
C HIS A 69 0.70 -9.03 -2.17
N ALA A 70 1.06 -8.24 -1.16
CA ALA A 70 0.70 -8.52 0.22
C ALA A 70 -0.80 -8.32 0.53
N PHE A 71 -1.54 -7.60 -0.33
CA PHE A 71 -2.98 -7.39 -0.20
C PHE A 71 -3.82 -8.17 -1.24
N LEU A 72 -3.21 -8.72 -2.29
CA LEU A 72 -3.93 -9.34 -3.42
C LEU A 72 -4.87 -10.47 -2.98
N ASP A 73 -4.36 -11.38 -2.16
CA ASP A 73 -5.09 -12.55 -1.63
C ASP A 73 -5.16 -12.53 -0.09
N TRP A 74 -4.98 -11.35 0.51
CA TRP A 74 -5.02 -11.20 1.95
C TRP A 74 -6.45 -11.28 2.48
N SER A 75 -6.61 -11.97 3.61
CA SER A 75 -7.86 -12.03 4.35
C SER A 75 -7.63 -11.89 5.85
N ASP A 76 -8.69 -11.51 6.56
CA ASP A 76 -8.73 -11.36 8.02
C ASP A 76 -10.15 -11.67 8.49
N SER A 77 -10.30 -12.31 9.65
CA SER A 77 -11.60 -12.75 10.16
C SER A 77 -12.56 -11.59 10.45
N ASP A 78 -12.05 -10.40 10.79
CA ASP A 78 -12.85 -9.18 10.96
C ASP A 78 -13.49 -8.72 9.63
N VAL A 79 -12.89 -9.11 8.51
CA VAL A 79 -13.32 -8.79 7.15
C VAL A 79 -14.19 -9.93 6.58
N GLU A 80 -13.73 -11.17 6.70
CA GLU A 80 -14.40 -12.37 6.18
C GLU A 80 -15.79 -12.59 6.78
N ARG A 81 -15.98 -12.25 8.06
CA ARG A 81 -17.28 -12.42 8.75
C ARG A 81 -18.44 -11.66 8.10
N TRP A 82 -18.13 -10.66 7.27
CA TRP A 82 -19.12 -9.88 6.53
C TRP A 82 -19.39 -10.44 5.13
N GLY A 83 -18.82 -11.61 4.79
CA GLY A 83 -19.11 -12.34 3.55
C GLY A 83 -18.79 -11.55 2.28
N GLY A 84 -17.88 -10.58 2.38
CA GLY A 84 -17.59 -9.65 1.30
C GLY A 84 -17.06 -10.39 0.08
N SER A 85 -17.69 -10.16 -1.07
CA SER A 85 -17.26 -10.72 -2.35
C SER A 85 -16.58 -9.61 -3.16
N PHE A 86 -15.42 -9.20 -2.66
CA PHE A 86 -14.62 -8.14 -3.26
C PHE A 86 -13.20 -8.64 -3.56
N ARG A 87 -12.56 -8.01 -4.55
CA ARG A 87 -11.16 -8.29 -4.92
C ARG A 87 -10.40 -6.99 -5.01
N LEU A 88 -9.12 -7.01 -4.62
CA LEU A 88 -8.25 -5.87 -4.84
C LEU A 88 -8.07 -5.66 -6.35
N ALA A 89 -8.25 -4.42 -6.79
CA ALA A 89 -8.18 -4.05 -8.21
C ALA A 89 -7.07 -3.05 -8.49
N LYS A 90 -6.81 -2.16 -7.53
CA LYS A 90 -5.73 -1.19 -7.60
C LYS A 90 -5.20 -0.86 -6.21
N LEU A 91 -3.89 -0.63 -6.12
CA LEU A 91 -3.24 -0.02 -4.97
C LEU A 91 -2.54 1.26 -5.42
N GLU A 92 -2.73 2.34 -4.67
CA GLU A 92 -1.98 3.58 -4.83
C GLU A 92 -1.12 3.83 -3.59
N LEU A 93 0.17 4.08 -3.82
CA LEU A 93 1.12 4.54 -2.82
C LEU A 93 1.48 5.99 -3.14
N ALA A 94 0.89 6.94 -2.42
CA ALA A 94 1.22 8.36 -2.54
C ALA A 94 2.34 8.72 -1.56
N VAL A 95 3.55 8.91 -2.06
CA VAL A 95 4.75 9.26 -1.25
C VAL A 95 4.93 10.77 -1.23
N ARG A 96 4.98 11.35 -0.04
CA ARG A 96 5.26 12.78 0.14
C ARG A 96 6.73 13.07 -0.14
N GLY A 97 7.00 14.02 -1.03
CA GLY A 97 8.31 14.63 -1.19
C GLY A 97 8.64 15.49 0.03
N VAL A 98 9.84 15.33 0.58
CA VAL A 98 10.33 16.14 1.70
C VAL A 98 11.45 17.03 1.17
N PRO A 99 11.33 18.37 1.23
CA PRO A 99 12.38 19.26 0.77
C PRO A 99 13.71 18.91 1.43
N ASP A 100 14.69 18.55 0.61
CA ASP A 100 16.04 18.18 1.06
C ASP A 100 17.10 18.77 0.14
N ARG A 101 18.37 18.48 0.46
CA ARG A 101 19.53 19.03 -0.25
C ARG A 101 19.64 18.58 -1.71
N ILE A 102 18.89 17.55 -2.13
CA ILE A 102 18.89 17.06 -3.51
C ILE A 102 17.68 17.56 -4.32
N GLY A 103 16.83 18.41 -3.72
CA GLY A 103 15.83 19.19 -4.44
C GLY A 103 14.46 18.53 -4.58
N HIS A 104 14.07 17.65 -3.64
CA HIS A 104 12.70 17.13 -3.63
C HIS A 104 11.65 18.26 -3.57
N ALA A 105 10.62 18.16 -4.42
CA ALA A 105 9.49 19.10 -4.43
C ALA A 105 8.51 18.81 -3.28
N ASP A 106 7.84 19.87 -2.78
CA ASP A 106 6.71 19.71 -1.87
C ASP A 106 5.48 19.24 -2.66
N GLY A 107 5.09 17.99 -2.44
CA GLY A 107 4.03 17.33 -3.19
C GLY A 107 4.00 15.84 -2.95
N PHE A 108 3.13 15.14 -3.68
CA PHE A 108 3.04 13.68 -3.64
C PHE A 108 3.40 13.10 -5.01
N THR A 109 4.26 12.09 -5.01
CA THR A 109 4.42 11.19 -6.15
C THR A 109 3.58 9.95 -5.89
N VAL A 110 2.68 9.61 -6.82
CA VAL A 110 1.79 8.46 -6.70
C VAL A 110 2.30 7.30 -7.55
N TYR A 111 2.55 6.17 -6.90
CA TYR A 111 2.89 4.91 -7.53
C TYR A 111 1.64 4.03 -7.52
N ALA A 112 1.14 3.66 -8.69
CA ALA A 112 -0.08 2.87 -8.85
C ALA A 112 0.25 1.47 -9.39
N VAL A 113 -0.32 0.44 -8.77
CA VAL A 113 -0.27 -0.94 -9.24
C VAL A 113 -1.71 -1.40 -9.45
N GLU A 114 -2.02 -1.92 -10.64
CA GLU A 114 -3.37 -2.30 -11.03
C GLU A 114 -3.37 -3.75 -11.54
N ALA A 115 -4.45 -4.48 -11.31
CA ALA A 115 -4.63 -5.78 -11.92
C ALA A 115 -4.70 -5.63 -13.45
N VAL A 116 -3.79 -6.27 -14.18
CA VAL A 116 -3.85 -6.27 -15.65
C VAL A 116 -5.09 -7.07 -16.07
N PRO A 117 -6.02 -6.49 -16.85
CA PRO A 117 -7.13 -7.25 -17.42
C PRO A 117 -6.56 -8.39 -18.28
N ALA A 118 -7.02 -9.62 -18.03
CA ALA A 118 -6.75 -10.78 -18.87
C ALA A 118 -7.39 -10.64 -20.25
#